data_AF-A0A0D6LJB9-F1
#
_entry.id   AF-A0A0D6LJB9-F1
#
_cell.length_a   1.000
_cell.length_b   1.000
_cell.length_c   1.000
_cell.angle_alpha   90.00
_cell.angle_beta   90.00
_cell.angle_gamma   90.00
#
_symmetry.space_group_name_H-M   'P 1'
#
loop_
_entity.id
_entity.type
_entity.pdbx_description
1 polymer ?
#
loop_
_entity_poly.entity_id
_entity_poly.type
_entity_poly.pdbx_seq_one_letter_code
_entity_poly.pdbx_strand_id
1 'polypeptide(L)' 'MTLPDCIDEKDNYGMSAFLHAVSMDAFDTVKILVENNTDIFATDYRGQTAVFIAAKFKAIIVLMVSIY' A
#
# COMPACT_ATOMS: atom_id res chain seq x y z
N MET A 1 7.34 -15.57 -11.79
CA MET A 1 8.08 -14.34 -12.11
C MET A 1 8.01 -13.50 -10.84
N THR A 2 8.99 -13.61 -9.95
CA THR A 2 8.97 -12.95 -8.64
C THR A 2 9.23 -11.47 -8.85
N LEU A 3 8.31 -10.57 -8.45
CA LEU A 3 8.54 -9.12 -8.48
C LEU A 3 9.77 -8.82 -7.61
N PRO A 4 10.93 -8.49 -8.21
CA PRO A 4 12.22 -8.60 -7.55
C PRO A 4 12.59 -7.27 -6.88
N ASP A 5 13.06 -7.36 -5.64
CA ASP A 5 13.78 -6.39 -4.80
C ASP A 5 13.16 -5.02 -4.50
N CYS A 6 12.29 -4.47 -5.35
CA CYS A 6 11.79 -3.09 -5.21
C CYS A 6 10.32 -2.96 -4.74
N ILE A 7 9.62 -4.06 -4.47
CA ILE A 7 8.18 -4.02 -4.13
C ILE A 7 7.89 -3.21 -2.85
N ASP A 8 8.81 -3.25 -1.88
CA ASP A 8 8.72 -2.53 -0.62
C ASP A 8 9.72 -1.35 -0.55
N GLU A 9 10.36 -0.99 -1.66
CA GLU A 9 11.17 0.24 -1.72
C GLU A 9 10.31 1.46 -1.41
N LYS A 10 10.94 2.43 -0.75
CA LYS A 10 10.29 3.65 -0.31
C LYS A 10 10.86 4.83 -1.08
N ASP A 11 9.99 5.75 -1.46
CA ASP A 11 10.40 7.04 -2.01
C ASP A 11 10.97 7.97 -0.92
N ASN A 12 11.29 9.22 -1.30
CA ASN A 12 11.85 10.23 -0.40
C ASN A 12 10.90 10.64 0.76
N TYR A 13 9.64 10.21 0.73
CA TYR A 13 8.66 10.45 1.79
C TYR A 13 8.42 9.21 2.66
N GLY A 14 9.10 8.10 2.37
CA GLY A 14 8.88 6.82 3.03
C GLY A 14 7.69 6.05 2.46
N MET A 15 7.09 6.53 1.36
CA MET A 15 5.94 5.89 0.76
C MET A 15 6.39 4.69 -0.08
N SER A 16 5.87 3.51 0.23
CA SER A 16 5.99 2.34 -0.65
C SER A 16 4.96 2.41 -1.78
N ALA A 17 5.12 1.54 -2.79
CA ALA A 17 4.12 1.37 -3.84
C ALA A 17 2.72 1.05 -3.27
N PHE A 18 2.66 0.27 -2.19
CA PHE A 18 1.42 -0.05 -1.48
C PHE A 18 0.76 1.20 -0.87
N LEU A 19 1.51 2.03 -0.15
CA LEU A 19 0.97 3.26 0.45
C LEU A 19 0.47 4.25 -0.62
N HIS A 20 1.16 4.33 -1.76
CA HIS A 20 0.70 5.13 -2.91
C HIS A 20 -0.61 4.59 -3.49
N ALA A 21 -0.69 3.28 -3.76
CA ALA A 21 -1.89 2.64 -4.29
C ALA A 21 -3.11 2.87 -3.38
N VAL A 22 -2.91 2.79 -2.06
CA VAL A 22 -3.95 3.10 -1.06
C VAL A 22 -4.38 4.57 -1.12
N SER A 23 -3.43 5.51 -1.22
CA SER A 23 -3.74 6.95 -1.30
C SER A 23 -4.55 7.34 -2.55
N MET A 24 -4.43 6.53 -3.61
CA MET A 24 -5.08 6.71 -4.90
C MET A 24 -6.38 5.92 -5.05
N ASP A 25 -6.84 5.20 -4.01
CA ASP A 25 -7.99 4.27 -4.07
C ASP A 25 -7.86 3.24 -5.21
N ALA A 26 -6.62 2.83 -5.52
CA ALA A 26 -6.29 1.99 -6.67
C ALA A 26 -6.45 0.50 -6.33
N PHE A 27 -7.70 0.02 -6.25
CA PHE A 27 -8.06 -1.33 -5.80
C PHE A 27 -7.29 -2.46 -6.52
N ASP A 28 -7.22 -2.42 -7.85
CA ASP A 28 -6.55 -3.48 -8.62
C ASP A 28 -5.04 -3.51 -8.36
N THR A 29 -4.43 -2.34 -8.21
CA THR A 29 -3.00 -2.22 -7.86
C THR A 29 -2.75 -2.74 -6.45
N VAL A 30 -3.61 -2.40 -5.48
CA VAL A 30 -3.53 -2.95 -4.12
C VAL A 30 -3.61 -4.47 -4.15
N LYS A 31 -4.54 -5.04 -4.92
CA LYS A 31 -4.68 -6.49 -5.08
C LYS A 31 -3.42 -7.15 -5.65
N ILE A 32 -2.88 -6.61 -6.74
CA ILE A 32 -1.63 -7.13 -7.35
C ILE A 32 -0.48 -7.09 -6.33
N LEU A 33 -0.34 -6.00 -5.57
CA LEU A 33 0.74 -5.88 -4.58
C LEU A 33 0.58 -6.87 -3.41
N VAL A 34 -0.65 -7.07 -2.92
CA VAL A 34 -0.97 -8.06 -1.88
C VAL A 34 -0.70 -9.49 -2.36
N GLU A 35 -1.11 -9.83 -3.58
CA GLU A 35 -0.84 -11.14 -4.21
C GLU A 35 0.67 -11.42 -4.37
N ASN A 36 1.49 -10.37 -4.38
CA ASN A 36 2.95 -10.46 -4.46
C ASN A 36 3.65 -10.29 -3.10
N ASN A 37 2.94 -10.43 -1.98
CA ASN A 37 3.48 -10.40 -0.61
C ASN A 37 4.19 -9.08 -0.22
N THR A 38 3.69 -7.92 -0.67
CA THR A 38 4.16 -6.61 -0.17
C THR A 38 3.94 -6.47 1.35
N ASP A 39 4.78 -5.66 2.02
CA ASP A 39 4.57 -5.27 3.41
C ASP A 39 3.39 -4.29 3.55
N ILE A 40 2.21 -4.84 3.84
CA ILE A 40 0.98 -4.06 4.08
C ILE A 40 1.00 -3.25 5.39
N PHE A 41 1.94 -3.53 6.29
CA PHE A 41 2.09 -2.84 7.57
C PHE A 41 3.12 -1.71 7.52
N ALA A 42 3.77 -1.51 6.37
CA ALA A 42 4.72 -0.44 6.15
C ALA A 42 4.14 0.93 6.50
N THR A 43 5.02 1.80 7.01
CA THR A 43 4.71 3.20 7.32
C THR A 43 5.55 4.16 6.49
N ASP A 44 5.00 5.34 6.22
CA ASP A 44 5.78 6.47 5.69
C ASP A 44 6.78 7.01 6.74
N TYR A 45 7.61 7.99 6.39
CA TYR A 45 8.57 8.59 7.33
C TYR A 45 7.92 9.39 8.47
N ARG A 46 6.61 9.62 8.42
CA ARG A 46 5.82 10.23 9.49
C ARG A 46 5.14 9.19 10.38
N GLY A 47 5.38 7.89 10.15
CA GLY A 47 4.76 6.79 10.88
C GLY A 47 3.30 6.51 10.46
N GLN A 48 2.85 7.03 9.31
CA GLN A 48 1.49 6.85 8.82
C GLN A 48 1.35 5.48 8.16
N THR A 49 0.40 4.69 8.65
CA THR A 49 0.03 3.39 8.08
C THR A 49 -0.88 3.54 6.88
N ALA A 50 -1.08 2.46 6.12
CA ALA A 50 -2.08 2.39 5.06
C ALA A 50 -3.49 2.79 5.54
N VAL A 51 -3.89 2.39 6.77
CA VAL A 51 -5.19 2.78 7.36
C VAL A 51 -5.29 4.29 7.55
N PHE A 52 -4.23 4.93 8.05
CA PHE A 52 -4.21 6.38 8.21
C PHE A 52 -4.36 7.09 6.87
N ILE A 53 -3.60 6.64 5.86
CA ILE A 53 -3.62 7.20 4.51
C ILE A 53 -5.02 7.03 3.89
N ALA A 54 -5.58 5.83 3.95
CA ALA A 54 -6.92 5.53 3.44
C ALA A 54 -7.98 6.44 4.09
N ALA A 55 -7.92 6.65 5.41
CA ALA A 55 -8.82 7.56 6.11
C ALA A 55 -8.66 9.02 5.65
N LYS A 56 -7.42 9.49 5.47
CA LYS A 56 -7.10 10.84 4.99
C LYS A 56 -7.66 11.11 3.59
N PHE A 57 -7.63 10.12 2.71
CA PHE A 57 -8.05 10.25 1.30
C PHE A 57 -9.45 9.68 1.00
N LYS A 58 -10.20 9.24 2.02
CA LYS A 58 -11.53 8.59 1.89
C LYS A 58 -11.52 7.28 1.08
N ALA A 59 -10.40 6.57 1.10
CA ALA A 59 -10.15 5.32 0.37
C ALA A 59 -10.20 4.07 1.27
N ILE A 60 -11.02 4.06 2.34
CA ILE A 60 -11.00 2.98 3.35
C ILE A 60 -11.35 1.59 2.77
N ILE A 61 -12.16 1.55 1.71
CA ILE A 61 -12.64 0.32 1.08
C ILE A 61 -11.49 -0.42 0.38
N VAL A 62 -10.48 0.31 -0.09
CA VAL A 62 -9.32 -0.27 -0.80
C VAL A 62 -8.52 -1.24 0.06
N LEU A 63 -8.61 -1.15 1.40
CA LEU A 63 -7.90 -2.05 2.31
C LEU A 63 -8.63 -3.37 2.58
N MET A 64 -9.87 -3.51 2.12
CA MET A 64 -10.67 -4.73 2.32
C MET A 64 -10.23 -5.89 1.41
N VAL A 65 -9.16 -5.72 0.62
CA VAL A 65 -8.63 -6.70 -0.33
C VAL A 65 -8.12 -7.99 0.36
N SER A 66 -7.93 -7.97 1.68
CA SER A 66 -7.38 -9.09 2.46
C SER A 66 -8.38 -10.16 2.91
N ILE A 67 -9.62 -10.19 2.41
CA ILE A 67 -10.65 -11.13 2.90
C ILE A 67 -11.40 -11.81 1.74
N TYR A 68 -10.79 -12.80 1.11
CA TYR A 68 -11.45 -13.95 0.47
C TYR A 68 -10.59 -15.20 0.58
#